data_AF-A0A926JPR5-F1
#
_entry.id   AF-A0A926JPR5-F1
#
_cell.length_a   1.000
_cell.length_b   1.000
_cell.length_c   1.000
_cell.angle_alpha   90.00
_cell.angle_beta   90.00
_cell.angle_gamma   90.00
#
_symmetry.space_group_name_H-M   'P 1'
#
loop_
_entity.id
_entity.type
_entity.pdbx_description
1 polymer ?
#
loop_
_entity_poly.entity_id
_entity_poly.type
_entity_poly.pdbx_seq_one_letter_code
_entity_poly.pdbx_strand_id
1 'polypeptide(L)'
;MAGEEKKNKKTPPEGKKFVMNGARIKCDLCSKPEGKLRVTSNDLKLQDMLWANINDTNGAQNLVFDGVCNHSKYGDKKPPCKSVIQLKGWDKPASVFIQDAPGILMESRNYCTPHSNQKIEITDSGQTAAESEIEKKDEHRVTSVEGPSEVSFNSVGEYRVTGYNVDEGEVDKASIKWAFRVDGKIWYLKRTGNTLNLRFNVKEHIGKDIQVIPYISSPDENNGTTTVLTNISLEFDGRFLLLRVVLPGAIQRFSYRAVSGRAGDNNSFDYSVERQRQQNVGPIPEGEYYINPQEIQYTDDRGFIDGLKGVVGGGTFPGGERSWGSARVWIKPDPVTVEGTVRGGFTIHGGSVPGSAGCIDLVEQEDEFFEKLAAYGEDMDRIELTVDYSGIQNGTITW
;
A
#
# COMPACT_ATOMS: atom_id res chain seq x y z
N MET A 1 28.34 17.06 3.96
CA MET A 1 29.44 16.09 4.08
C MET A 1 29.24 15.32 5.37
N ALA A 2 28.53 14.20 5.31
CA ALA A 2 28.34 13.29 6.43
C ALA A 2 29.02 11.98 6.04
N GLY A 3 30.01 11.55 6.83
CA GLY A 3 30.83 10.38 6.56
C GLY A 3 30.02 9.10 6.66
N GLU A 4 30.12 8.27 5.63
CA GLU A 4 29.70 6.87 5.67
C GLU A 4 30.59 6.13 6.69
N GLU A 5 30.00 5.70 7.80
CA GLU A 5 30.58 4.64 8.63
C GLU A 5 30.59 3.33 7.83
N LYS A 6 31.74 3.04 7.20
CA LYS A 6 32.03 1.69 6.68
C LYS A 6 32.04 0.71 7.87
N LYS A 7 30.95 -0.03 8.04
CA LYS A 7 30.90 -1.22 8.92
C LYS A 7 32.00 -2.20 8.50
N ASN A 8 33.06 -2.24 9.29
CA ASN A 8 34.18 -3.15 9.14
C ASN A 8 33.68 -4.59 9.39
N LYS A 9 33.33 -5.32 8.32
CA LYS A 9 32.96 -6.74 8.39
C LYS A 9 34.20 -7.52 8.83
N LYS A 10 34.26 -7.91 10.10
CA LYS A 10 35.32 -8.77 10.64
C LYS A 10 35.28 -10.12 9.92
N THR A 11 36.30 -10.43 9.13
CA THR A 11 36.52 -11.76 8.57
C THR A 11 36.51 -12.81 9.70
N PRO A 12 35.82 -13.95 9.55
CA PRO A 12 35.85 -15.01 10.56
C PRO A 12 37.29 -15.45 10.87
N PRO A 13 37.63 -15.76 12.13
CA PRO A 13 38.92 -16.34 12.46
C PRO A 13 39.20 -17.59 11.61
N GLU A 14 40.43 -17.76 11.13
CA GLU A 14 40.79 -18.81 10.15
C GLU A 14 40.33 -20.22 10.59
N GLY A 15 40.48 -20.56 11.88
CA GLY A 15 40.05 -21.85 12.44
C GLY A 15 38.53 -22.09 12.46
N LYS A 16 37.72 -21.05 12.23
CA LYS A 16 36.25 -21.11 12.19
C LYS A 16 35.68 -21.15 10.78
N LYS A 17 36.52 -21.21 9.74
CA LYS A 17 36.05 -21.41 8.37
C LYS A 17 35.47 -22.82 8.22
N PHE A 18 34.28 -22.92 7.65
CA PHE A 18 33.69 -24.17 7.18
C PHE A 18 34.52 -24.83 6.08
N VAL A 19 34.58 -26.15 6.08
CA VAL A 19 35.33 -26.93 5.10
C VAL A 19 34.46 -27.27 3.90
N MET A 20 35.02 -27.11 2.71
CA MET A 20 34.34 -27.38 1.45
C MET A 20 35.02 -28.52 0.70
N ASN A 21 34.33 -29.07 -0.29
CA ASN A 21 34.87 -30.04 -1.21
C ASN A 21 36.18 -29.54 -1.84
N GLY A 22 37.19 -30.40 -1.89
CA GLY A 22 38.52 -30.06 -2.38
C GLY A 22 39.47 -29.43 -1.36
N ALA A 23 39.02 -29.22 -0.11
CA ALA A 23 39.87 -28.78 1.00
C ALA A 23 41.15 -29.62 1.14
N ARG A 24 42.26 -29.00 1.56
CA ARG A 24 43.55 -29.69 1.71
C ARG A 24 43.69 -30.26 3.12
N ILE A 25 44.07 -31.53 3.18
CA ILE A 25 44.29 -32.26 4.43
C ILE A 25 45.72 -32.77 4.51
N LYS A 26 46.22 -33.00 5.73
CA LYS A 26 47.60 -33.45 5.97
C LYS A 26 47.64 -34.68 6.87
N CYS A 27 48.44 -35.68 6.50
CA CYS A 27 48.79 -36.84 7.30
C CYS A 27 50.31 -37.09 7.28
N ASP A 28 50.98 -36.95 8.42
CA ASP A 28 52.45 -37.07 8.51
C ASP A 28 52.99 -38.48 8.23
N LEU A 29 52.13 -39.51 8.28
CA LEU A 29 52.50 -40.89 7.96
C LEU A 29 52.31 -41.25 6.49
N CYS A 30 51.73 -40.37 5.67
CA CYS A 30 51.66 -40.59 4.24
C CYS A 30 52.97 -40.17 3.59
N SER A 31 53.52 -40.97 2.66
CA SER A 31 54.69 -40.58 1.87
C SER A 31 54.45 -39.33 1.01
N LYS A 32 53.17 -39.01 0.73
CA LYS A 32 52.70 -37.74 0.19
C LYS A 32 51.79 -37.11 1.25
N PRO A 33 52.34 -36.30 2.17
CA PRO A 33 51.61 -35.87 3.37
C PRO A 33 50.33 -35.10 3.08
N GLU A 34 50.25 -34.43 1.92
CA GLU A 34 49.08 -33.65 1.50
C GLU A 34 48.06 -34.53 0.74
N GLY A 35 46.79 -34.32 1.05
CA GLY A 35 45.64 -34.96 0.42
C GLY A 35 44.48 -33.99 0.21
N LYS A 36 43.39 -34.51 -0.35
CA LYS A 36 42.15 -33.74 -0.57
C LYS A 36 40.98 -34.35 0.17
N LEU A 37 40.15 -33.48 0.73
CA LEU A 37 38.84 -33.84 1.26
C LEU A 37 37.82 -33.84 0.13
N ARG A 38 37.07 -34.94 -0.02
CA ARG A 38 35.95 -35.07 -0.94
C ARG A 38 34.66 -35.14 -0.14
N VAL A 39 33.73 -34.23 -0.42
CA VAL A 39 32.41 -34.21 0.22
C VAL A 39 31.47 -35.13 -0.53
N THR A 40 30.78 -36.00 0.19
CA THR A 40 29.78 -36.93 -0.33
C THR A 40 28.52 -36.98 0.54
N SER A 41 28.49 -36.21 1.63
CA SER A 41 27.45 -36.29 2.67
C SER A 41 26.15 -35.56 2.34
N ASN A 42 26.17 -34.62 1.39
CA ASN A 42 25.03 -33.76 1.04
C ASN A 42 25.25 -33.05 -0.32
N ASP A 43 24.22 -32.31 -0.75
CA ASP A 43 24.21 -31.50 -1.99
C ASP A 43 24.21 -29.98 -1.75
N LEU A 44 24.44 -29.52 -0.51
CA LEU A 44 24.49 -28.09 -0.17
C LEU A 44 25.81 -27.48 -0.60
N LYS A 45 25.74 -26.33 -1.28
CA LYS A 45 26.92 -25.63 -1.81
C LYS A 45 27.18 -24.31 -1.09
N LEU A 46 28.46 -24.02 -0.85
CA LEU A 46 28.98 -22.69 -0.57
C LEU A 46 30.04 -22.39 -1.63
N GLN A 47 29.99 -21.21 -2.25
CA GLN A 47 30.91 -20.84 -3.33
C GLN A 47 30.99 -21.93 -4.42
N ASP A 48 29.83 -22.43 -4.83
CA ASP A 48 29.63 -23.53 -5.79
C ASP A 48 30.26 -24.89 -5.44
N MET A 49 30.84 -25.02 -4.25
CA MET A 49 31.47 -26.24 -3.75
C MET A 49 30.65 -26.86 -2.62
N LEU A 50 30.56 -28.19 -2.59
CA LEU A 50 29.80 -28.90 -1.55
C LEU A 50 30.35 -28.65 -0.15
N TRP A 51 29.47 -28.48 0.83
CA TRP A 51 29.82 -28.23 2.23
C TRP A 51 30.07 -29.53 3.00
N ALA A 52 31.20 -29.63 3.68
CA ALA A 52 31.55 -30.83 4.43
C ALA A 52 30.83 -30.88 5.79
N ASN A 53 30.38 -32.07 6.18
CA ASN A 53 29.79 -32.32 7.50
C ASN A 53 30.39 -33.59 8.12
N ILE A 54 30.12 -33.83 9.40
CA ILE A 54 30.75 -34.93 10.16
C ILE A 54 30.52 -36.33 9.57
N ASN A 55 29.60 -36.50 8.62
CA ASN A 55 29.38 -37.78 7.95
C ASN A 55 30.40 -38.06 6.83
N ASP A 56 31.22 -37.08 6.42
CA ASP A 56 32.33 -37.27 5.48
C ASP A 56 33.52 -37.98 6.15
N THR A 57 33.33 -39.26 6.49
CA THR A 57 34.24 -40.08 7.32
C THR A 57 34.61 -41.43 6.70
N ASN A 58 34.23 -41.70 5.46
CA ASN A 58 34.70 -42.88 4.74
C ASN A 58 36.13 -42.62 4.23
N GLY A 59 37.13 -43.23 4.87
CA GLY A 59 38.55 -42.98 4.56
C GLY A 59 38.92 -43.22 3.09
N ALA A 60 38.32 -44.22 2.42
CA ALA A 60 38.62 -44.51 1.02
C ALA A 60 37.99 -43.51 0.03
N GLN A 61 36.97 -42.75 0.47
CA GLN A 61 36.20 -41.85 -0.38
C GLN A 61 36.42 -40.38 -0.04
N ASN A 62 36.40 -40.02 1.26
CA ASN A 62 36.37 -38.66 1.74
C ASN A 62 37.75 -38.08 2.02
N LEU A 63 38.74 -38.86 2.48
CA LEU A 63 40.08 -38.37 2.81
C LEU A 63 41.11 -39.00 1.88
N VAL A 64 41.33 -38.39 0.72
CA VAL A 64 42.08 -38.96 -0.39
C VAL A 64 43.56 -38.57 -0.31
N PHE A 65 44.41 -39.58 -0.10
CA PHE A 65 45.87 -39.46 -0.13
C PHE A 65 46.47 -40.36 -1.22
N ASP A 66 47.33 -39.82 -2.08
CA ASP A 66 47.94 -40.53 -3.23
C ASP A 66 49.27 -41.22 -2.89
N GLY A 67 49.69 -41.22 -1.63
CA GLY A 67 50.93 -41.86 -1.17
C GLY A 67 50.73 -43.22 -0.53
N VAL A 68 51.84 -43.79 -0.06
CA VAL A 68 51.85 -45.02 0.76
C VAL A 68 51.90 -44.69 2.24
N CYS A 69 51.38 -45.59 3.07
CA CYS A 69 51.40 -45.47 4.52
C CYS A 69 52.76 -45.90 5.07
N ASN A 70 53.50 -44.98 5.67
CA ASN A 70 54.79 -45.21 6.33
C ASN A 70 54.65 -45.69 7.78
N HIS A 71 53.45 -46.12 8.20
CA HIS A 71 53.27 -46.61 9.56
C HIS A 71 54.15 -47.84 9.83
N SER A 72 54.82 -47.86 10.99
CA SER A 72 55.82 -48.88 11.36
C SER A 72 55.32 -50.33 11.27
N LYS A 73 54.02 -50.57 11.52
CA LYS A 73 53.36 -51.88 11.37
C LYS A 73 53.58 -52.54 10.01
N TYR A 74 53.76 -51.77 8.94
CA TYR A 74 53.90 -52.32 7.59
C TYR A 74 55.33 -52.72 7.20
N GLY A 75 56.32 -52.40 8.04
CA GLY A 75 57.73 -52.67 7.74
C GLY A 75 58.12 -52.18 6.35
N ASP A 76 58.73 -53.06 5.56
CA ASP A 76 59.19 -52.73 4.20
C ASP A 76 58.06 -52.75 3.15
N LYS A 77 56.96 -53.46 3.40
CA LYS A 77 55.83 -53.60 2.45
C LYS A 77 54.74 -52.57 2.75
N LYS A 78 55.00 -51.34 2.32
CA LYS A 78 54.13 -50.18 2.57
C LYS A 78 52.91 -50.14 1.62
N PRO A 79 51.67 -50.27 2.12
CA PRO A 79 50.48 -50.24 1.27
C PRO A 79 50.07 -48.80 0.91
N PRO A 80 49.28 -48.60 -0.17
CA PRO A 80 48.66 -47.32 -0.47
C PRO A 80 47.75 -46.85 0.68
N CYS A 81 47.80 -45.56 1.03
CA CYS A 81 46.97 -45.00 2.12
C CYS A 81 45.47 -45.25 1.91
N LYS A 82 44.98 -45.04 0.68
CA LYS A 82 43.57 -45.28 0.31
C LYS A 82 43.08 -46.70 0.59
N SER A 83 43.98 -47.68 0.64
CA SER A 83 43.63 -49.09 0.85
C SER A 83 43.55 -49.48 2.31
N VAL A 84 44.08 -48.65 3.23
CA VAL A 84 44.23 -49.00 4.65
C VAL A 84 43.73 -47.94 5.62
N ILE A 85 43.36 -46.76 5.13
CA ILE A 85 42.83 -45.67 5.94
C ILE A 85 41.48 -46.06 6.57
N GLN A 86 41.40 -45.96 7.89
CA GLN A 86 40.14 -46.06 8.64
C GLN A 86 40.07 -44.89 9.60
N LEU A 87 38.92 -44.23 9.67
CA LEU A 87 38.75 -42.95 10.35
C LEU A 87 37.97 -43.13 11.66
N LYS A 88 38.39 -42.43 12.70
CA LYS A 88 37.71 -42.43 14.01
C LYS A 88 36.41 -41.61 13.98
N GLY A 89 36.37 -40.60 13.13
CA GLY A 89 35.36 -39.53 13.15
C GLY A 89 35.99 -38.18 13.47
N TRP A 90 35.23 -37.12 13.21
CA TRP A 90 35.66 -35.74 13.37
C TRP A 90 35.53 -35.27 14.81
N ASP A 91 36.58 -34.63 15.35
CA ASP A 91 36.51 -33.86 16.58
C ASP A 91 36.19 -32.38 16.30
N LYS A 92 35.69 -31.68 17.32
CA LYS A 92 35.37 -30.24 17.27
C LYS A 92 34.53 -29.84 16.04
N PRO A 93 33.36 -30.45 15.83
CA PRO A 93 32.47 -30.00 14.76
C PRO A 93 31.91 -28.61 15.06
N ALA A 94 31.37 -27.97 14.03
CA ALA A 94 30.60 -26.73 14.18
C ALA A 94 29.33 -26.97 15.01
N SER A 95 28.84 -25.92 15.65
CA SER A 95 27.47 -25.91 16.23
C SER A 95 26.38 -25.79 15.16
N VAL A 96 26.75 -25.40 13.94
CA VAL A 96 25.85 -25.24 12.79
C VAL A 96 25.73 -26.56 12.04
N PHE A 97 24.49 -26.91 11.67
CA PHE A 97 24.18 -28.11 10.91
C PHE A 97 24.21 -27.81 9.41
N ILE A 98 24.86 -28.69 8.67
CA ILE A 98 24.84 -28.72 7.20
C ILE A 98 23.90 -29.86 6.83
N GLN A 99 22.71 -29.49 6.39
CA GLN A 99 21.58 -30.39 6.25
C GLN A 99 21.24 -31.03 7.61
N ASP A 100 21.55 -32.31 7.81
CA ASP A 100 21.13 -33.07 8.99
C ASP A 100 22.28 -33.40 9.96
N ALA A 101 23.49 -32.89 9.71
CA ALA A 101 24.67 -33.18 10.54
C ALA A 101 25.54 -31.94 10.79
N PRO A 102 26.21 -31.85 11.96
CA PRO A 102 27.16 -30.78 12.26
C PRO A 102 28.22 -30.58 11.16
N GLY A 103 28.50 -29.32 10.81
CA GLY A 103 29.52 -28.97 9.83
C GLY A 103 30.95 -29.21 10.31
N ILE A 104 31.89 -29.35 9.37
CA ILE A 104 33.32 -29.44 9.67
C ILE A 104 33.94 -28.04 9.57
N LEU A 105 34.78 -27.69 10.55
CA LEU A 105 35.54 -26.44 10.58
C LEU A 105 37.03 -26.71 10.32
N MET A 106 37.78 -25.68 9.95
CA MET A 106 39.25 -25.74 9.82
C MET A 106 39.95 -26.31 11.06
N GLU A 107 39.42 -26.02 12.25
CA GLU A 107 39.98 -26.53 13.52
C GLU A 107 39.62 -27.98 13.84
N SER A 108 38.66 -28.56 13.10
CA SER A 108 38.25 -29.96 13.26
C SER A 108 39.38 -30.90 12.83
N ARG A 109 39.43 -32.08 13.43
CA ARG A 109 40.45 -33.10 13.13
C ARG A 109 39.81 -34.46 12.98
N ASN A 110 40.42 -35.30 12.16
CA ASN A 110 40.10 -36.72 12.10
C ASN A 110 41.33 -37.54 12.50
N TYR A 111 41.13 -38.80 12.84
CA TYR A 111 42.19 -39.68 13.30
C TYR A 111 42.16 -40.99 12.53
N CYS A 112 43.30 -41.38 11.96
CA CYS A 112 43.47 -42.68 11.33
C CYS A 112 43.71 -43.75 12.41
N THR A 113 42.75 -44.65 12.59
CA THR A 113 42.65 -45.55 13.76
C THR A 113 43.32 -46.91 13.68
N PRO A 114 43.60 -47.54 12.51
CA PRO A 114 44.06 -48.92 12.59
C PRO A 114 45.49 -49.02 13.13
N HIS A 115 46.19 -47.89 13.34
CA HIS A 115 47.64 -47.89 13.53
C HIS A 115 48.24 -46.97 14.60
N SER A 116 47.69 -45.80 14.93
CA SER A 116 48.29 -44.96 16.00
C SER A 116 47.42 -43.82 16.50
N ASN A 117 46.13 -43.76 16.13
CA ASN A 117 45.34 -42.52 16.17
C ASN A 117 46.10 -41.38 15.47
N GLN A 118 46.69 -41.66 14.30
CA GLN A 118 47.42 -40.64 13.55
C GLN A 118 46.47 -39.50 13.19
N LYS A 119 46.80 -38.31 13.67
CA LYS A 119 46.04 -37.09 13.42
C LYS A 119 46.07 -36.74 11.93
N ILE A 120 44.91 -36.38 11.40
CA ILE A 120 44.73 -35.77 10.09
C ILE A 120 44.21 -34.36 10.31
N GLU A 121 44.95 -33.39 9.79
CA GLU A 121 44.64 -31.96 9.94
C GLU A 121 44.08 -31.39 8.64
N ILE A 122 43.18 -30.42 8.76
CA ILE A 122 42.76 -29.59 7.63
C ILE A 122 43.70 -28.39 7.58
N THR A 123 44.31 -28.18 6.41
CA THR A 123 45.33 -27.14 6.18
C THR A 123 44.82 -26.01 5.29
N ASP A 124 43.71 -26.24 4.59
CA ASP A 124 43.02 -25.28 3.74
C ASP A 124 41.55 -25.66 3.67
N SER A 125 40.64 -24.72 3.93
CA SER A 125 39.20 -25.01 4.01
C SER A 125 38.55 -25.19 2.64
N GLY A 126 39.27 -24.88 1.55
CA GLY A 126 38.73 -24.72 0.21
C GLY A 126 37.99 -23.41 -0.01
N GLN A 127 37.75 -22.60 1.03
CA GLN A 127 37.06 -21.31 0.88
C GLN A 127 37.95 -20.29 0.20
N THR A 128 37.40 -19.59 -0.78
CA THR A 128 38.05 -18.46 -1.43
C THR A 128 37.61 -17.16 -0.75
N ALA A 129 38.53 -16.20 -0.60
CA ALA A 129 38.23 -14.87 -0.07
C ALA A 129 37.69 -13.91 -1.15
N ALA A 130 37.48 -14.40 -2.37
CA ALA A 130 36.94 -13.60 -3.46
C ALA A 130 35.45 -13.39 -3.21
N GLU A 131 35.03 -12.13 -3.10
CA GLU A 131 33.64 -11.77 -3.34
C GLU A 131 33.32 -12.25 -4.76
N SER A 132 32.48 -13.28 -4.88
CA SER A 132 31.87 -13.58 -6.17
C SER A 132 31.12 -12.32 -6.59
N GLU A 133 31.42 -11.75 -7.77
CA GLU A 133 30.52 -10.83 -8.42
C GLU A 133 29.18 -11.56 -8.58
N ILE A 134 28.24 -11.27 -7.70
CA ILE A 134 26.85 -11.62 -7.94
C ILE A 134 26.52 -10.83 -9.19
N GLU A 135 26.32 -11.52 -10.32
CA GLU A 135 25.67 -10.89 -11.47
C GLU A 135 24.39 -10.28 -10.91
N LYS A 136 24.37 -8.95 -10.77
CA LYS A 136 23.15 -8.21 -10.52
C LYS A 136 22.35 -8.43 -11.79
N LYS A 137 21.54 -9.48 -11.80
CA LYS A 137 20.42 -9.56 -12.71
C LYS A 137 19.61 -8.32 -12.36
N ASP A 138 19.67 -7.29 -13.21
CA ASP A 138 19.00 -6.02 -12.95
C ASP A 138 17.54 -6.34 -12.62
N GLU A 139 17.17 -6.20 -11.35
CA GLU A 139 15.79 -6.46 -10.96
C GLU A 139 14.91 -5.48 -11.74
N HIS A 140 13.92 -6.01 -12.45
CA HIS A 140 12.97 -5.17 -13.17
C HIS A 140 12.27 -4.27 -12.15
N ARG A 141 12.27 -2.97 -12.43
CA ARG A 141 11.73 -1.93 -11.57
C ARG A 141 10.95 -0.94 -12.40
N VAL A 142 9.85 -0.48 -11.83
CA VAL A 142 9.12 0.68 -12.32
C VAL A 142 9.93 1.93 -11.97
N THR A 143 10.09 2.85 -12.92
CA THR A 143 10.81 4.13 -12.73
C THR A 143 9.88 5.34 -12.78
N SER A 144 8.72 5.24 -13.43
CA SER A 144 7.74 6.33 -13.45
C SER A 144 6.30 5.84 -13.55
N VAL A 145 5.40 6.64 -12.99
CA VAL A 145 3.96 6.43 -13.00
C VAL A 145 3.26 7.77 -13.19
N GLU A 146 2.20 7.75 -13.96
CA GLU A 146 1.31 8.90 -14.16
C GLU A 146 -0.05 8.61 -13.54
N GLY A 147 -0.69 9.68 -13.08
CA GLY A 147 -2.02 9.67 -12.50
C GLY A 147 -2.45 11.11 -12.18
N PRO A 148 -3.72 11.30 -11.82
CA PRO A 148 -4.24 12.63 -11.51
C PRO A 148 -3.58 13.22 -10.25
N SER A 149 -3.29 14.52 -10.26
CA SER A 149 -2.81 15.25 -9.08
C SER A 149 -3.90 15.43 -8.03
N GLU A 150 -5.16 15.38 -8.43
CA GLU A 150 -6.34 15.60 -7.59
C GLU A 150 -7.45 14.61 -7.98
N VAL A 151 -8.12 14.04 -6.98
CA VAL A 151 -9.29 13.18 -7.20
C VAL A 151 -10.37 13.53 -6.18
N SER A 152 -11.60 13.66 -6.64
CA SER A 152 -12.78 13.86 -5.80
C SER A 152 -13.09 12.64 -4.92
N PHE A 153 -13.56 12.88 -3.70
CA PHE A 153 -14.05 11.84 -2.81
C PHE A 153 -15.16 11.00 -3.46
N ASN A 154 -15.12 9.69 -3.23
CA ASN A 154 -15.92 8.64 -3.87
C ASN A 154 -15.70 8.41 -5.38
N SER A 155 -14.84 9.20 -6.03
CA SER A 155 -14.50 9.02 -7.46
C SER A 155 -13.30 8.07 -7.66
N VAL A 156 -12.99 7.78 -8.93
CA VAL A 156 -11.93 6.86 -9.34
C VAL A 156 -10.78 7.65 -9.97
N GLY A 157 -9.56 7.45 -9.45
CA GLY A 157 -8.34 7.88 -10.13
C GLY A 157 -7.77 6.76 -10.99
N GLU A 158 -7.37 7.09 -12.22
CA GLU A 158 -6.70 6.16 -13.13
C GLU A 158 -5.19 6.41 -13.13
N TYR A 159 -4.42 5.35 -12.92
CA TYR A 159 -2.96 5.39 -12.82
C TYR A 159 -2.35 4.44 -13.85
N ARG A 160 -1.24 4.85 -14.44
CA ARG A 160 -0.53 4.07 -15.47
C ARG A 160 0.96 4.15 -15.24
N VAL A 161 1.62 3.00 -15.27
CA VAL A 161 3.08 2.92 -15.30
C VAL A 161 3.58 3.40 -16.67
N THR A 162 4.53 4.32 -16.66
CA THR A 162 5.07 4.96 -17.88
C THR A 162 6.54 4.71 -18.12
N GLY A 163 7.25 4.11 -17.15
CA GLY A 163 8.69 3.90 -17.25
C GLY A 163 9.19 2.71 -16.47
N TYR A 164 10.23 2.08 -17.00
CA TYR A 164 10.94 0.97 -16.40
C TYR A 164 12.45 1.22 -16.46
N ASN A 165 13.23 0.48 -15.69
CA ASN A 165 14.70 0.50 -15.76
C ASN A 165 15.28 -0.35 -16.91
N VAL A 166 14.43 -1.14 -17.57
CA VAL A 166 14.74 -2.00 -18.71
C VAL A 166 13.75 -1.72 -19.85
N ASP A 167 13.97 -2.31 -21.02
CA ASP A 167 13.03 -2.19 -22.13
C ASP A 167 11.64 -2.73 -21.74
N GLU A 168 10.58 -2.03 -22.14
CA GLU A 168 9.21 -2.37 -21.75
C GLU A 168 8.79 -3.79 -22.18
N GLY A 169 9.36 -4.31 -23.27
CA GLY A 169 9.11 -5.66 -23.76
C GLY A 169 9.69 -6.77 -22.86
N GLU A 170 10.62 -6.43 -21.97
CA GLU A 170 11.24 -7.36 -21.02
C GLU A 170 10.46 -7.47 -19.71
N VAL A 171 9.54 -6.53 -19.44
CA VAL A 171 8.77 -6.49 -18.21
C VAL A 171 7.48 -7.31 -18.35
N ASP A 172 7.32 -8.30 -17.48
CA ASP A 172 6.01 -8.93 -17.27
C ASP A 172 5.07 -7.93 -16.57
N LYS A 173 4.26 -7.23 -17.35
CA LYS A 173 3.30 -6.24 -16.87
C LYS A 173 2.28 -6.81 -15.88
N ALA A 174 1.98 -8.10 -15.93
CA ALA A 174 1.04 -8.74 -14.99
C ALA A 174 1.65 -8.90 -13.59
N SER A 175 2.98 -8.83 -13.48
CA SER A 175 3.71 -8.93 -12.21
C SER A 175 3.74 -7.62 -11.40
N ILE A 176 3.39 -6.49 -12.05
CA ILE A 176 3.38 -5.17 -11.40
C ILE A 176 2.26 -5.14 -10.35
N LYS A 177 2.64 -4.85 -9.11
CA LYS A 177 1.75 -4.69 -7.95
C LYS A 177 1.60 -3.21 -7.63
N TRP A 178 0.61 -2.90 -6.81
CA TRP A 178 0.33 -1.53 -6.40
C TRP A 178 0.22 -1.42 -4.88
N ALA A 179 0.71 -0.31 -4.36
CA ALA A 179 0.50 0.12 -2.99
C ALA A 179 0.08 1.59 -2.99
N PHE A 180 -0.52 2.04 -1.89
CA PHE A 180 -0.66 3.46 -1.64
C PHE A 180 -0.16 3.81 -0.25
N ARG A 181 0.27 5.04 -0.07
CA ARG A 181 0.77 5.58 1.19
C ARG A 181 0.02 6.85 1.54
N VAL A 182 -0.40 6.94 2.80
CA VAL A 182 -1.05 8.10 3.39
C VAL A 182 -0.62 8.18 4.85
N ASP A 183 -0.28 9.38 5.33
CA ASP A 183 0.27 9.61 6.67
C ASP A 183 1.45 8.68 7.04
N GLY A 184 2.32 8.40 6.07
CA GLY A 184 3.48 7.51 6.25
C GLY A 184 3.14 6.01 6.36
N LYS A 185 1.85 5.63 6.36
CA LYS A 185 1.42 4.24 6.38
C LYS A 185 1.21 3.71 4.97
N ILE A 186 1.82 2.57 4.67
CA ILE A 186 1.70 1.88 3.38
C ILE A 186 0.60 0.82 3.44
N TRP A 187 -0.20 0.76 2.39
CA TRP A 187 -1.26 -0.21 2.17
C TRP A 187 -1.05 -0.92 0.83
N TYR A 188 -1.06 -2.25 0.85
CA TYR A 188 -0.84 -3.07 -0.34
C TYR A 188 -2.17 -3.45 -1.01
N LEU A 189 -2.25 -3.25 -2.32
CA LEU A 189 -3.42 -3.59 -3.11
C LEU A 189 -3.30 -5.01 -3.66
N LYS A 190 -4.44 -5.69 -3.79
CA LYS A 190 -4.52 -7.02 -4.42
C LYS A 190 -4.44 -6.97 -5.94
N ARG A 191 -4.63 -5.79 -6.54
CA ARG A 191 -4.63 -5.60 -8.00
C ARG A 191 -3.20 -5.59 -8.53
N THR A 192 -3.03 -6.20 -9.69
CA THR A 192 -1.79 -6.20 -10.45
C THR A 192 -2.03 -5.72 -11.89
N GLY A 193 -0.96 -5.42 -12.61
CA GLY A 193 -0.99 -4.86 -13.96
C GLY A 193 -0.29 -3.51 -14.05
N ASN A 194 -0.03 -3.05 -15.28
CA ASN A 194 0.59 -1.74 -15.54
C ASN A 194 -0.38 -0.55 -15.44
N THR A 195 -1.65 -0.81 -15.11
CA THR A 195 -2.69 0.21 -14.88
C THR A 195 -3.47 -0.09 -13.62
N LEU A 196 -3.92 0.95 -12.92
CA LEU A 196 -4.74 0.83 -11.72
C LEU A 196 -5.88 1.86 -11.76
N ASN A 197 -7.11 1.37 -11.60
CA ASN A 197 -8.26 2.22 -11.30
C ASN A 197 -8.55 2.11 -9.79
N LEU A 198 -8.27 3.18 -9.05
CA LEU A 198 -8.39 3.24 -7.59
C LEU A 198 -9.54 4.16 -7.19
N ARG A 199 -10.53 3.61 -6.48
CA ARG A 199 -11.62 4.41 -5.89
C ARG A 199 -11.19 4.96 -4.53
N PHE A 200 -11.40 6.25 -4.32
CA PHE A 200 -11.04 6.95 -3.08
C PHE A 200 -12.26 7.21 -2.21
N ASN A 201 -12.51 6.35 -1.21
CA ASN A 201 -13.75 6.38 -0.41
C ASN A 201 -13.52 6.34 1.11
N VAL A 202 -12.34 6.75 1.57
CA VAL A 202 -11.98 6.82 3.01
C VAL A 202 -12.01 8.27 3.45
N LYS A 203 -12.96 8.66 4.31
CA LYS A 203 -13.19 10.05 4.72
C LYS A 203 -11.96 10.66 5.41
N GLU A 204 -11.24 9.86 6.17
CA GLU A 204 -10.05 10.27 6.91
C GLU A 204 -8.88 10.63 5.99
N HIS A 205 -8.95 10.31 4.70
CA HIS A 205 -7.93 10.66 3.71
C HIS A 205 -8.23 11.98 2.98
N ILE A 206 -9.40 12.59 3.20
CA ILE A 206 -9.78 13.85 2.55
C ILE A 206 -8.77 14.95 2.93
N GLY A 207 -8.29 15.66 1.91
CA GLY A 207 -7.30 16.73 2.02
C GLY A 207 -5.86 16.26 2.25
N LYS A 208 -5.60 14.95 2.23
CA LYS A 208 -4.26 14.39 2.43
C LYS A 208 -3.59 14.04 1.12
N ASP A 209 -2.26 14.08 1.14
CA ASP A 209 -1.42 13.54 0.08
C ASP A 209 -1.47 12.01 0.14
N ILE A 210 -1.89 11.40 -0.97
CA ILE A 210 -1.93 9.95 -1.15
C ILE A 210 -0.92 9.61 -2.25
N GLN A 211 0.17 8.96 -1.86
CA GLN A 211 1.17 8.50 -2.81
C GLN A 211 0.75 7.14 -3.36
N VAL A 212 0.59 7.02 -4.68
CA VAL A 212 0.26 5.77 -5.38
C VAL A 212 1.53 5.20 -6.00
N ILE A 213 1.88 3.98 -5.60
CA ILE A 213 3.21 3.38 -5.79
C ILE A 213 3.09 2.03 -6.51
N PRO A 214 3.40 1.95 -7.81
CA PRO A 214 3.59 0.68 -8.49
C PRO A 214 4.95 0.07 -8.14
N TYR A 215 5.03 -1.26 -8.12
CA TYR A 215 6.27 -1.99 -7.83
C TYR A 215 6.26 -3.43 -8.35
N ILE A 216 7.44 -4.02 -8.53
CA ILE A 216 7.59 -5.43 -8.93
C ILE A 216 8.07 -6.27 -7.73
N SER A 217 9.29 -5.99 -7.23
CA SER A 217 9.84 -6.61 -6.03
C SER A 217 9.29 -5.97 -4.74
N SER A 218 9.57 -4.68 -4.54
CA SER A 218 9.16 -3.92 -3.35
C SER A 218 8.85 -2.46 -3.70
N PRO A 219 7.97 -1.78 -2.95
CA PRO A 219 7.69 -0.36 -3.14
C PRO A 219 8.96 0.47 -3.00
N ASP A 220 9.22 1.33 -3.99
CA ASP A 220 10.24 2.38 -3.90
C ASP A 220 9.54 3.69 -3.57
N GLU A 221 10.03 4.37 -2.53
CA GLU A 221 9.44 5.60 -2.03
C GLU A 221 9.52 6.76 -3.03
N ASN A 222 10.43 6.66 -4.01
CA ASN A 222 10.63 7.68 -5.03
C ASN A 222 9.80 7.44 -6.31
N ASN A 223 9.23 6.24 -6.51
CA ASN A 223 8.63 5.84 -7.79
C ASN A 223 7.09 5.83 -7.76
N GLY A 224 6.51 6.80 -7.04
CA GLY A 224 5.06 6.99 -6.95
C GLY A 224 4.63 8.37 -7.45
N THR A 225 3.35 8.51 -7.76
CA THR A 225 2.72 9.81 -7.99
C THR A 225 1.88 10.21 -6.78
N THR A 226 1.78 11.52 -6.52
CA THR A 226 0.98 12.04 -5.41
C THR A 226 -0.35 12.56 -5.93
N THR A 227 -1.41 12.11 -5.27
CA THR A 227 -2.78 12.55 -5.51
C THR A 227 -3.36 13.10 -4.23
N VAL A 228 -3.98 14.27 -4.30
CA VAL A 228 -4.73 14.84 -3.18
C VAL A 228 -6.21 14.47 -3.31
N LEU A 229 -6.78 13.97 -2.22
CA LEU A 229 -8.21 13.67 -2.18
C LEU A 229 -9.01 14.93 -1.87
N THR A 230 -9.66 15.51 -2.88
CA THR A 230 -10.54 16.68 -2.71
C THR A 230 -11.93 16.25 -2.28
N ASN A 231 -12.68 17.16 -1.67
CA ASN A 231 -14.07 16.88 -1.31
C ASN A 231 -14.88 18.17 -1.22
N ILE A 232 -16.17 18.07 -1.48
CA ILE A 232 -17.13 19.11 -1.10
C ILE A 232 -18.23 18.53 -0.22
N SER A 233 -18.74 19.34 0.69
CA SER A 233 -19.84 18.98 1.58
C SER A 233 -20.73 20.18 1.85
N LEU A 234 -21.99 19.91 2.18
CA LEU A 234 -22.99 20.89 2.56
C LEU A 234 -23.38 20.71 4.02
N GLU A 235 -23.55 21.83 4.73
CA GLU A 235 -24.07 21.84 6.10
C GLU A 235 -25.17 22.90 6.19
N PHE A 236 -26.36 22.53 6.64
CA PHE A 236 -27.49 23.45 6.82
C PHE A 236 -27.85 23.55 8.30
N ASP A 237 -27.75 24.76 8.85
CA ASP A 237 -27.96 25.01 10.29
C ASP A 237 -29.32 25.67 10.61
N GLY A 238 -30.21 25.75 9.62
CA GLY A 238 -31.49 26.47 9.72
C GLY A 238 -31.40 27.96 9.39
N ARG A 239 -30.20 28.55 9.32
CA ARG A 239 -29.97 29.96 8.94
C ARG A 239 -29.11 30.11 7.70
N PHE A 240 -28.16 29.19 7.53
CA PHE A 240 -27.17 29.20 6.48
C PHE A 240 -26.99 27.79 5.91
N LEU A 241 -26.90 27.72 4.58
CA LEU A 241 -26.33 26.58 3.89
C LEU A 241 -24.84 26.88 3.63
N LEU A 242 -23.96 26.11 4.26
CA LEU A 242 -22.53 26.18 4.09
C LEU A 242 -22.07 25.18 3.03
N LEU A 243 -21.44 25.66 1.95
CA LEU A 243 -20.66 24.84 1.03
C LEU A 243 -19.19 24.86 1.49
N ARG A 244 -18.69 23.71 1.91
CA ARG A 244 -17.30 23.50 2.30
C ARG A 244 -16.56 22.77 1.17
N VAL A 245 -15.43 23.33 0.72
CA VAL A 245 -14.60 22.77 -0.35
C VAL A 245 -13.19 22.51 0.19
N VAL A 246 -12.73 21.27 0.11
CA VAL A 246 -11.36 20.85 0.46
C VAL A 246 -10.56 20.66 -0.82
N LEU A 247 -9.51 21.45 -0.95
CA LEU A 247 -8.56 21.46 -2.06
C LEU A 247 -7.15 21.17 -1.55
N PRO A 248 -6.18 20.91 -2.43
CA PRO A 248 -4.78 20.85 -2.04
C PRO A 248 -4.33 22.12 -1.32
N GLY A 249 -3.93 21.98 -0.06
CA GLY A 249 -3.42 23.08 0.76
C GLY A 249 -4.43 24.17 1.14
N ALA A 250 -5.73 24.01 0.81
CA ALA A 250 -6.73 25.04 1.06
C ALA A 250 -8.10 24.46 1.44
N ILE A 251 -8.81 25.15 2.32
CA ILE A 251 -10.23 24.87 2.62
C ILE A 251 -11.01 26.16 2.37
N GLN A 252 -11.93 26.12 1.41
CA GLN A 252 -12.84 27.22 1.12
C GLN A 252 -14.20 26.96 1.77
N ARG A 253 -14.87 28.03 2.17
CA ARG A 253 -16.18 28.00 2.83
C ARG A 253 -17.03 29.12 2.25
N PHE A 254 -18.18 28.75 1.69
CA PHE A 254 -19.16 29.69 1.15
C PHE A 254 -20.45 29.53 1.93
N SER A 255 -20.94 30.62 2.51
CA SER A 255 -22.13 30.60 3.35
C SER A 255 -23.25 31.36 2.65
N TYR A 256 -24.38 30.70 2.47
CA TYR A 256 -25.55 31.25 1.83
C TYR A 256 -26.68 31.31 2.85
N ARG A 257 -27.28 32.49 3.03
CA ARG A 257 -28.46 32.61 3.90
C ARG A 257 -29.56 31.68 3.36
N ALA A 258 -30.14 30.84 4.20
CA ALA A 258 -31.17 29.90 3.78
C ALA A 258 -32.18 29.60 4.89
N VAL A 259 -33.39 29.20 4.52
CA VAL A 259 -34.42 28.73 5.45
C VAL A 259 -35.09 27.46 4.96
N SER A 260 -35.66 26.71 5.90
CA SER A 260 -36.54 25.59 5.61
C SER A 260 -37.82 25.67 6.43
N GLY A 261 -38.91 25.14 5.89
CA GLY A 261 -40.23 25.16 6.50
C GLY A 261 -41.02 26.41 6.13
N ARG A 262 -42.33 26.36 6.31
CA ARG A 262 -43.19 27.54 6.16
C ARG A 262 -43.06 28.43 7.39
N ALA A 263 -42.85 29.72 7.15
CA ALA A 263 -42.86 30.73 8.19
C ALA A 263 -44.19 30.73 8.97
N GLY A 264 -44.08 30.92 10.27
CA GLY A 264 -45.18 31.30 11.16
C GLY A 264 -45.34 32.81 11.24
N ASP A 265 -45.97 33.29 12.31
CA ASP A 265 -46.19 34.71 12.55
C ASP A 265 -44.86 35.47 12.63
N ASN A 266 -44.87 36.75 12.22
CA ASN A 266 -43.69 37.62 12.23
C ASN A 266 -42.45 37.03 11.51
N ASN A 267 -42.67 36.23 10.47
CA ASN A 267 -41.59 35.61 9.69
C ASN A 267 -40.71 34.66 10.53
N SER A 268 -41.30 33.99 11.52
CA SER A 268 -40.60 33.05 12.39
C SER A 268 -40.52 31.65 11.77
N PHE A 269 -39.36 31.01 11.80
CA PHE A 269 -39.17 29.63 11.35
C PHE A 269 -38.90 28.73 12.55
N ASP A 270 -39.71 27.70 12.71
CA ASP A 270 -39.66 26.73 13.80
C ASP A 270 -39.02 25.42 13.31
N TYR A 271 -37.94 25.02 13.98
CA TYR A 271 -37.10 23.86 13.73
C TYR A 271 -37.24 22.78 14.79
N SER A 272 -38.20 22.89 15.70
CA SER A 272 -38.52 21.84 16.67
C SER A 272 -38.83 20.50 15.99
N VAL A 273 -38.55 19.40 16.69
CA VAL A 273 -38.90 18.05 16.22
C VAL A 273 -40.41 17.95 15.95
N GLU A 274 -41.23 18.59 16.78
CA GLU A 274 -42.67 18.76 16.57
C GLU A 274 -43.00 19.33 15.20
N ARG A 275 -42.31 20.41 14.81
CA ARG A 275 -42.52 21.07 13.53
C ARG A 275 -41.96 20.25 12.37
N GLN A 276 -40.80 19.60 12.53
CA GLN A 276 -40.22 18.69 11.54
C GLN A 276 -41.15 17.50 11.19
N ARG A 277 -42.07 17.09 12.08
CA ARG A 277 -43.08 16.06 11.77
C ARG A 277 -44.23 16.55 10.89
N GLN A 278 -44.45 17.86 10.77
CA GLN A 278 -45.61 18.39 10.06
C GLN A 278 -45.41 18.34 8.53
N GLN A 279 -46.17 17.46 7.86
CA GLN A 279 -46.20 17.39 6.41
C GLN A 279 -46.67 18.72 5.79
N ASN A 280 -46.12 19.07 4.63
CA ASN A 280 -46.44 20.28 3.86
C ASN A 280 -46.14 21.64 4.54
N VAL A 281 -45.57 21.63 5.76
CA VAL A 281 -45.41 22.82 6.59
C VAL A 281 -44.05 22.87 7.26
N GLY A 282 -43.61 21.78 7.88
CA GLY A 282 -42.37 21.72 8.65
C GLY A 282 -41.11 21.84 7.81
N PRO A 283 -39.98 22.23 8.42
CA PRO A 283 -38.68 22.22 7.75
C PRO A 283 -38.26 20.79 7.35
N ILE A 284 -37.17 20.71 6.59
CA ILE A 284 -36.45 19.45 6.39
C ILE A 284 -36.05 18.90 7.78
N PRO A 285 -36.31 17.61 8.06
CA PRO A 285 -35.89 17.01 9.32
C PRO A 285 -34.36 16.99 9.48
N GLU A 286 -33.86 17.09 10.70
CA GLU A 286 -32.42 16.92 10.99
C GLU A 286 -31.93 15.54 10.57
N GLY A 287 -30.67 15.47 10.13
CA GLY A 287 -30.04 14.21 9.76
C GLY A 287 -29.06 14.31 8.61
N GLU A 288 -28.66 13.14 8.12
CA GLU A 288 -27.69 12.99 7.04
C GLU A 288 -28.40 12.74 5.71
N TYR A 289 -28.07 13.60 4.75
CA TYR A 289 -28.59 13.61 3.40
C TYR A 289 -27.45 13.67 2.38
N TYR A 290 -27.81 13.68 1.11
CA TYR A 290 -26.93 13.98 0.02
C TYR A 290 -27.71 14.57 -1.16
N ILE A 291 -26.98 15.20 -2.07
CA ILE A 291 -27.48 15.61 -3.38
C ILE A 291 -26.60 14.99 -4.46
N ASN A 292 -27.14 14.87 -5.68
CA ASN A 292 -26.37 14.54 -6.86
C ASN A 292 -26.21 15.82 -7.70
N PRO A 293 -25.01 16.41 -7.81
CA PRO A 293 -24.82 17.63 -8.61
C PRO A 293 -25.06 17.41 -10.10
N GLN A 294 -25.02 16.16 -10.59
CA GLN A 294 -25.38 15.82 -11.98
C GLN A 294 -26.89 15.88 -12.24
N GLU A 295 -27.71 15.99 -11.19
CA GLU A 295 -29.18 16.06 -11.26
C GLU A 295 -29.71 17.48 -11.01
N ILE A 296 -28.87 18.51 -11.09
CA ILE A 296 -29.31 19.92 -11.02
C ILE A 296 -30.25 20.21 -12.19
N GLN A 297 -31.37 20.86 -11.91
CA GLN A 297 -32.40 21.24 -12.87
C GLN A 297 -32.50 22.76 -12.92
N TYR A 298 -32.38 23.34 -14.11
CA TYR A 298 -32.48 24.79 -14.35
C TYR A 298 -33.86 25.16 -14.93
N THR A 299 -34.39 26.34 -14.61
CA THR A 299 -35.75 26.77 -14.97
C THR A 299 -35.89 27.29 -16.41
N ASP A 300 -34.83 27.81 -17.03
CA ASP A 300 -34.76 28.19 -18.45
C ASP A 300 -33.31 28.08 -18.97
N ASP A 301 -33.16 27.77 -20.25
CA ASP A 301 -31.89 27.57 -20.99
C ASP A 301 -30.92 28.76 -20.84
N ARG A 302 -30.17 28.82 -19.74
CA ARG A 302 -29.01 29.72 -19.63
C ARG A 302 -27.89 29.13 -20.48
N GLY A 303 -27.64 29.79 -21.62
CA GLY A 303 -26.60 29.48 -22.62
C GLY A 303 -25.15 29.55 -22.15
N PHE A 304 -24.85 29.15 -20.90
CA PHE A 304 -23.50 29.00 -20.36
C PHE A 304 -23.19 27.56 -19.92
N ILE A 305 -24.18 26.65 -19.88
CA ILE A 305 -24.00 25.25 -19.46
C ILE A 305 -24.58 24.26 -20.50
N ASP A 306 -24.35 24.50 -21.80
CA ASP A 306 -24.78 23.57 -22.88
C ASP A 306 -23.86 22.33 -23.00
N GLY A 307 -23.25 21.90 -21.89
CA GLY A 307 -22.28 20.80 -21.82
C GLY A 307 -22.67 19.60 -20.95
N LEU A 308 -23.54 19.77 -19.94
CA LEU A 308 -23.91 18.69 -18.99
C LEU A 308 -25.40 18.36 -19.10
N LYS A 309 -25.80 17.72 -20.21
CA LYS A 309 -27.16 17.19 -20.38
C LYS A 309 -27.31 15.86 -19.64
N GLY A 310 -27.83 15.93 -18.42
CA GLY A 310 -28.26 14.78 -17.61
C GLY A 310 -29.72 14.88 -17.17
N VAL A 311 -30.66 15.24 -18.07
CA VAL A 311 -32.09 15.31 -17.70
C VAL A 311 -32.68 13.90 -17.60
N VAL A 312 -32.61 13.30 -16.41
CA VAL A 312 -33.44 12.15 -16.02
C VAL A 312 -34.29 12.57 -14.83
N GLY A 313 -35.62 12.58 -14.99
CA GLY A 313 -36.57 12.77 -13.88
C GLY A 313 -37.08 14.20 -13.62
N GLY A 314 -36.94 15.13 -14.57
CA GLY A 314 -37.43 16.51 -14.45
C GLY A 314 -38.95 16.63 -14.30
N GLY A 315 -39.44 16.86 -13.06
CA GLY A 315 -40.81 17.29 -12.81
C GLY A 315 -41.03 18.74 -13.24
N THR A 316 -42.29 19.20 -13.28
CA THR A 316 -42.59 20.61 -13.57
C THR A 316 -42.06 21.56 -12.47
N PHE A 317 -41.90 22.84 -12.79
CA PHE A 317 -41.58 23.93 -11.84
C PHE A 317 -42.86 24.73 -11.50
N PRO A 318 -43.79 24.17 -10.69
CA PRO A 318 -45.06 24.82 -10.40
C PRO A 318 -44.85 26.13 -9.64
N GLY A 319 -45.28 27.26 -10.22
CA GLY A 319 -45.04 28.60 -9.66
C GLY A 319 -43.86 29.35 -10.29
N GLY A 320 -43.09 28.71 -11.17
CA GLY A 320 -42.02 29.34 -11.96
C GLY A 320 -40.82 29.82 -11.12
N GLU A 321 -39.98 30.65 -11.74
CA GLU A 321 -38.75 31.22 -11.15
C GLU A 321 -39.00 31.93 -9.81
N ARG A 322 -40.18 32.55 -9.64
CA ARG A 322 -40.56 33.19 -8.36
C ARG A 322 -40.52 32.22 -7.16
N SER A 323 -40.87 30.96 -7.38
CA SER A 323 -41.00 29.92 -6.35
C SER A 323 -39.80 28.97 -6.28
N TRP A 324 -39.01 28.87 -7.34
CA TRP A 324 -37.94 27.88 -7.46
C TRP A 324 -36.57 28.49 -7.80
N GLY A 325 -36.51 29.78 -8.11
CA GLY A 325 -35.32 30.46 -8.60
C GLY A 325 -34.89 29.96 -9.97
N SER A 326 -33.61 30.11 -10.26
CA SER A 326 -32.98 29.68 -11.50
C SER A 326 -32.69 28.18 -11.59
N ALA A 327 -32.61 27.50 -10.43
CA ALA A 327 -32.26 26.08 -10.37
C ALA A 327 -32.75 25.39 -9.09
N ARG A 328 -32.84 24.05 -9.15
CA ARG A 328 -33.08 23.18 -8.00
C ARG A 328 -32.27 21.88 -8.09
N VAL A 329 -32.05 21.25 -6.95
CA VAL A 329 -31.52 19.88 -6.87
C VAL A 329 -32.26 19.09 -5.79
N TRP A 330 -32.55 17.82 -6.06
CA TRP A 330 -33.24 16.95 -5.10
C TRP A 330 -32.33 16.49 -3.98
N ILE A 331 -32.87 16.48 -2.76
CA ILE A 331 -32.21 15.99 -1.56
C ILE A 331 -32.61 14.52 -1.35
N LYS A 332 -31.62 13.68 -1.06
CA LYS A 332 -31.76 12.24 -0.82
C LYS A 332 -31.18 11.86 0.55
N PRO A 333 -31.56 10.73 1.17
CA PRO A 333 -32.61 9.81 0.73
C PRO A 333 -34.00 10.47 0.72
N ASP A 334 -34.87 9.96 -0.12
CA ASP A 334 -36.25 10.42 -0.26
C ASP A 334 -37.13 9.19 -0.51
N PRO A 335 -38.10 8.86 0.37
CA PRO A 335 -38.49 9.61 1.58
C PRO A 335 -37.56 9.39 2.78
N VAL A 336 -37.79 10.15 3.86
CA VAL A 336 -37.19 9.97 5.20
C VAL A 336 -38.27 9.81 6.28
N THR A 337 -37.91 9.16 7.39
CA THR A 337 -38.80 8.96 8.53
C THR A 337 -38.28 9.71 9.75
N VAL A 338 -39.08 10.64 10.27
CA VAL A 338 -38.82 11.37 11.53
C VAL A 338 -39.86 10.94 12.56
N GLU A 339 -39.41 10.25 13.61
CA GLU A 339 -40.26 9.73 14.70
C GLU A 339 -41.56 9.04 14.22
N GLY A 340 -41.43 8.16 13.22
CA GLY A 340 -42.58 7.42 12.66
C GLY A 340 -43.41 8.19 11.63
N THR A 341 -43.09 9.45 11.33
CA THR A 341 -43.72 10.22 10.26
C THR A 341 -42.87 10.21 9.00
N VAL A 342 -43.45 9.79 7.88
CA VAL A 342 -42.79 9.82 6.57
C VAL A 342 -42.88 11.23 5.98
N ARG A 343 -41.73 11.78 5.62
CA ARG A 343 -41.54 13.06 4.92
C ARG A 343 -40.73 12.81 3.64
N GLY A 344 -40.77 13.74 2.69
CA GLY A 344 -40.02 13.61 1.45
C GLY A 344 -40.30 14.74 0.48
N GLY A 345 -39.77 14.59 -0.74
CA GLY A 345 -39.92 15.58 -1.80
C GLY A 345 -39.11 16.86 -1.56
N PHE A 346 -37.94 16.73 -0.92
CA PHE A 346 -37.10 17.86 -0.55
C PHE A 346 -36.13 18.26 -1.65
N THR A 347 -35.91 19.56 -1.79
CA THR A 347 -34.95 20.14 -2.74
C THR A 347 -34.12 21.23 -2.06
N ILE A 348 -32.98 21.56 -2.65
CA ILE A 348 -32.36 22.87 -2.49
C ILE A 348 -32.78 23.69 -3.71
N HIS A 349 -33.29 24.90 -3.50
CA HIS A 349 -33.74 25.77 -4.58
C HIS A 349 -33.63 27.25 -4.21
N GLY A 350 -33.78 28.13 -5.19
CA GLY A 350 -33.88 29.58 -4.98
C GLY A 350 -35.32 30.08 -4.96
N GLY A 351 -35.48 31.37 -5.20
CA GLY A 351 -36.78 32.01 -5.37
C GLY A 351 -36.87 33.33 -4.62
N SER A 352 -38.01 33.99 -4.73
CA SER A 352 -38.18 35.35 -4.16
C SER A 352 -38.86 35.36 -2.79
N VAL A 353 -39.33 34.21 -2.29
CA VAL A 353 -40.14 34.11 -1.07
C VAL A 353 -39.50 33.09 -0.15
N PRO A 354 -39.00 33.51 1.04
CA PRO A 354 -38.36 32.61 1.96
C PRO A 354 -39.34 31.59 2.53
N GLY A 355 -38.95 30.32 2.44
CA GLY A 355 -39.61 29.24 3.13
C GLY A 355 -40.47 28.39 2.21
N SER A 356 -40.37 27.09 2.40
CA SER A 356 -41.03 26.07 1.61
C SER A 356 -41.48 24.93 2.50
N ALA A 357 -42.26 23.99 1.96
CA ALA A 357 -42.78 22.83 2.69
C ALA A 357 -41.71 21.77 3.03
N GLY A 358 -40.56 22.21 3.55
CA GLY A 358 -39.43 21.38 3.95
C GLY A 358 -38.25 21.35 2.97
N CYS A 359 -38.22 22.20 1.94
CA CYS A 359 -37.01 22.36 1.11
C CYS A 359 -36.04 23.33 1.78
N ILE A 360 -34.79 23.40 1.31
CA ILE A 360 -33.82 24.43 1.70
C ILE A 360 -33.89 25.54 0.66
N ASP A 361 -34.33 26.71 1.10
CA ASP A 361 -34.60 27.87 0.24
C ASP A 361 -33.50 28.91 0.39
N LEU A 362 -32.78 29.17 -0.71
CA LEU A 362 -31.66 30.11 -0.79
C LEU A 362 -32.10 31.55 -1.05
N VAL A 363 -33.39 31.76 -1.31
CA VAL A 363 -33.96 33.02 -1.76
C VAL A 363 -33.20 33.49 -3.02
N GLU A 364 -32.60 34.70 -3.02
CA GLU A 364 -31.92 35.32 -4.17
C GLU A 364 -30.41 34.97 -4.28
N GLN A 365 -29.92 33.97 -3.54
CA GLN A 365 -28.50 33.55 -3.55
C GLN A 365 -28.25 32.27 -4.36
N GLU A 366 -29.24 31.80 -5.10
CA GLU A 366 -29.19 30.52 -5.79
C GLU A 366 -28.16 30.51 -6.93
N ASP A 367 -28.00 31.61 -7.65
CA ASP A 367 -27.13 31.68 -8.83
C ASP A 367 -25.68 31.36 -8.45
N GLU A 368 -25.13 32.09 -7.47
CA GLU A 368 -23.76 31.84 -7.00
C GLU A 368 -23.61 30.43 -6.38
N PHE A 369 -24.61 29.97 -5.63
CA PHE A 369 -24.58 28.65 -5.03
C PHE A 369 -24.50 27.54 -6.09
N PHE A 370 -25.39 27.55 -7.08
CA PHE A 370 -25.45 26.51 -8.11
C PHE A 370 -24.28 26.58 -9.08
N GLU A 371 -23.75 27.78 -9.37
CA GLU A 371 -22.51 27.92 -10.12
C GLU A 371 -21.32 27.25 -9.41
N LYS A 372 -21.12 27.54 -8.12
CA LYS A 372 -20.04 26.89 -7.36
C LYS A 372 -20.28 25.39 -7.17
N LEU A 373 -21.51 25.00 -6.92
CA LEU A 373 -21.88 23.60 -6.73
C LEU A 373 -21.59 22.79 -7.99
N ALA A 374 -21.95 23.31 -9.17
CA ALA A 374 -21.63 22.68 -10.45
C ALA A 374 -20.11 22.65 -10.70
N ALA A 375 -19.42 23.78 -10.47
CA ALA A 375 -17.98 23.89 -10.71
C ALA A 375 -17.14 22.93 -9.84
N TYR A 376 -17.48 22.74 -8.57
CA TYR A 376 -16.74 21.84 -7.68
C TYR A 376 -17.28 20.40 -7.66
N GLY A 377 -18.52 20.18 -8.12
CA GLY A 377 -19.21 18.90 -8.11
C GLY A 377 -19.26 18.19 -9.46
N GLU A 378 -18.58 18.71 -10.49
CA GLU A 378 -18.66 18.24 -11.88
C GLU A 378 -18.40 16.72 -12.03
N ASP A 379 -17.46 16.16 -11.27
CA ASP A 379 -17.10 14.73 -11.32
C ASP A 379 -17.66 13.90 -10.15
N MET A 380 -18.65 14.43 -9.44
CA MET A 380 -19.27 13.78 -8.28
C MET A 380 -20.70 13.34 -8.59
N ASP A 381 -21.05 12.13 -8.16
CA ASP A 381 -22.43 11.62 -8.17
C ASP A 381 -23.13 11.80 -6.81
N ARG A 382 -22.38 12.26 -5.80
CA ARG A 382 -22.86 12.39 -4.42
C ARG A 382 -22.08 13.44 -3.62
N ILE A 383 -22.78 14.46 -3.15
CA ILE A 383 -22.29 15.44 -2.18
C ILE A 383 -23.07 15.27 -0.88
N GLU A 384 -22.38 15.05 0.23
CA GLU A 384 -23.03 14.91 1.54
C GLU A 384 -23.63 16.25 2.01
N LEU A 385 -24.83 16.19 2.57
CA LEU A 385 -25.54 17.30 3.19
C LEU A 385 -25.92 16.91 4.62
N THR A 386 -25.42 17.64 5.60
CA THR A 386 -25.82 17.48 7.01
C THR A 386 -26.80 18.58 7.39
N VAL A 387 -27.92 18.23 8.00
CA VAL A 387 -28.91 19.17 8.56
C VAL A 387 -28.85 19.09 10.08
N ASP A 388 -28.50 20.19 10.74
CA ASP A 388 -28.31 20.26 12.20
C ASP A 388 -28.81 21.60 12.76
N TYR A 389 -29.88 21.58 13.55
CA TYR A 389 -30.48 22.76 14.17
C TYR A 389 -30.07 22.92 15.64
N SER A 390 -29.11 22.13 16.15
CA SER A 390 -28.68 22.17 17.55
C SER A 390 -28.16 23.54 18.00
N GLY A 391 -27.69 24.37 17.06
CA GLY A 391 -27.27 25.75 17.30
C GLY A 391 -28.42 26.76 17.49
N ILE A 392 -29.67 26.39 17.24
CA ILE A 392 -30.82 27.30 17.30
C ILE A 392 -31.41 27.33 18.71
N GLN A 393 -31.19 28.44 19.42
CA GLN A 393 -31.81 28.67 20.73
C GLN A 393 -33.34 28.72 20.61
N ASN A 394 -34.03 27.96 21.47
CA ASN A 394 -35.48 27.79 21.50
C ASN A 394 -36.10 27.19 20.21
N GLY A 395 -35.29 26.64 19.31
CA GLY A 395 -35.76 25.99 18.09
C GLY A 395 -36.47 26.92 17.11
N THR A 396 -36.37 28.24 17.25
CA THR A 396 -37.02 29.20 16.35
C THR A 396 -36.05 30.32 15.95
N ILE A 397 -36.14 30.80 14.71
CA ILE A 397 -35.43 31.99 14.23
C ILE A 397 -36.43 32.97 13.59
N THR A 398 -36.02 34.23 13.44
CA THR A 398 -36.73 35.21 12.61
C THR A 398 -35.88 35.54 11.40
N TRP A 399 -36.50 35.54 10.22
CA TRP A 399 -35.85 35.83 8.94
C TRP A 399 -35.99 37.28 8.49
#